data_AF-A0A2N2CKE9-F1
#
_entry.id   AF-A0A2N2CKE9-F1
#
_cell.length_a   1.000
_cell.length_b   1.000
_cell.length_c   1.000
_cell.angle_alpha   90.00
_cell.angle_beta   90.00
_cell.angle_gamma   90.00
#
_symmetry.space_group_name_H-M   'P 1'
#
loop_
_entity.id
_entity.type
_entity.pdbx_description
1 polymer ?
#
loop_
_entity_poly.entity_id
_entity_poly.type
_entity_poly.pdbx_seq_one_letter_code
_entity_poly.pdbx_strand_id
1 'polypeptide(L)'
;KEVEIQEHTLTKKFKSYPTPFSTRNGAADAFDVLFKKYESSIIIVSYSSNSLPTLDEMVSILSKHKSHVEVIPVDYRYSFGNQGHKVGDNNNKVQEYLFVGY
;
A
#
# COMPACT_ATOMS: atom_id res chain seq x y z
N LYS A 1 -18.05 16.73 4.21
CA LYS A 1 -18.87 15.60 3.70
C LYS A 1 -19.24 14.75 4.89
N GLU A 2 -20.52 14.64 5.20
CA GLU A 2 -21.01 13.77 6.28
C GLU A 2 -20.84 12.30 5.88
N VAL A 3 -20.47 11.46 6.85
CA VAL A 3 -20.21 10.04 6.62
C VAL A 3 -21.47 9.25 6.99
N GLU A 4 -22.07 8.56 6.02
CA GLU A 4 -23.27 7.74 6.22
C GLU A 4 -22.90 6.39 6.86
N ILE A 5 -23.50 6.07 8.01
CA ILE A 5 -23.38 4.77 8.67
C ILE A 5 -24.41 3.80 8.09
N GLN A 6 -23.98 2.60 7.72
CA GLN A 6 -24.87 1.56 7.22
C GLN A 6 -25.56 0.81 8.39
N GLU A 7 -26.56 1.45 9.00
CA GLU A 7 -27.28 0.98 10.18
C GLU A 7 -27.94 -0.40 10.03
N HIS A 8 -28.26 -0.78 8.79
CA HIS A 8 -28.86 -2.08 8.47
C HIS A 8 -27.86 -3.25 8.53
N THR A 9 -26.55 -2.97 8.67
CA THR A 9 -25.50 -4.01 8.76
C THR A 9 -25.06 -4.19 10.21
N LEU A 10 -24.78 -5.45 10.61
CA LEU A 10 -24.23 -5.76 11.94
C LEU A 10 -22.92 -5.01 12.21
N THR A 11 -22.09 -4.81 11.18
CA THR A 11 -20.79 -4.15 11.31
C THR A 11 -20.88 -2.62 11.36
N LYS A 12 -22.05 -2.03 11.11
CA LYS A 12 -22.30 -0.57 11.09
C LYS A 12 -21.17 0.24 10.46
N LYS A 13 -20.65 -0.23 9.33
CA LYS A 13 -19.52 0.41 8.66
C LYS A 13 -19.99 1.66 7.94
N PHE A 14 -19.08 2.62 7.78
CA PHE A 14 -19.27 3.71 6.84
C PHE A 14 -19.54 3.18 5.45
N LYS A 15 -20.42 3.86 4.71
CA LYS A 15 -20.59 3.61 3.29
C LYS A 15 -19.26 3.83 2.58
N SER A 16 -18.90 2.89 1.71
CA SER A 16 -17.68 3.01 0.92
C SER A 16 -17.72 4.28 0.09
N TYR A 17 -16.62 5.02 0.07
CA TYR A 17 -16.46 6.22 -0.73
C TYR A 17 -15.29 6.05 -1.69
N PRO A 18 -15.32 6.73 -2.85
CA PRO A 18 -14.22 6.67 -3.80
C PRO A 18 -12.93 7.13 -3.13
N THR A 19 -11.94 6.24 -3.06
CA THR A 19 -10.56 6.56 -2.71
C THR A 19 -9.69 6.18 -3.90
N PRO A 20 -8.63 6.94 -4.21
CA PRO A 20 -7.76 6.61 -5.33
C PRO A 20 -7.12 5.22 -5.16
N PHE A 21 -7.01 4.69 -3.93
CA PHE A 21 -6.50 3.34 -3.67
C PHE A 21 -7.53 2.21 -3.81
N SER A 22 -8.77 2.49 -4.26
CA SER A 22 -9.81 1.45 -4.40
C SER A 22 -9.58 0.49 -5.57
N THR A 23 -8.78 0.87 -6.56
CA THR A 23 -8.48 0.05 -7.74
C THR A 23 -6.97 -0.02 -7.95
N ARG A 24 -6.49 -1.06 -8.65
CA ARG A 24 -5.06 -1.20 -8.96
C ARG A 24 -4.51 0.00 -9.72
N ASN A 25 -5.20 0.40 -10.80
CA ASN A 25 -4.78 1.54 -11.61
C ASN A 25 -4.86 2.84 -10.81
N GLY A 26 -5.93 3.03 -10.03
CA GLY A 26 -6.06 4.19 -9.16
C GLY A 26 -4.95 4.27 -8.13
N ALA A 27 -4.52 3.14 -7.56
CA ALA A 27 -3.43 3.11 -6.59
C ALA A 27 -2.09 3.52 -7.24
N ALA A 28 -1.81 3.04 -8.46
CA ALA A 28 -0.63 3.45 -9.22
C ALA A 28 -0.62 4.97 -9.49
N ASP A 29 -1.74 5.51 -9.95
CA ASP A 29 -1.91 6.95 -10.19
C ASP A 29 -1.79 7.75 -8.87
N ALA A 30 -2.32 7.22 -7.77
CA ALA A 30 -2.22 7.84 -6.45
C ALA A 30 -0.77 7.96 -5.98
N PHE A 31 0.02 6.89 -6.14
CA PHE A 31 1.44 6.89 -5.82
C PHE A 31 2.21 7.88 -6.69
N ASP A 32 1.92 7.94 -8.00
CA ASP A 32 2.56 8.91 -8.91
C ASP A 32 2.32 10.36 -8.45
N VAL A 33 1.07 10.70 -8.10
CA VAL A 33 0.72 12.02 -7.56
C VAL A 33 1.41 12.29 -6.21
N LEU A 34 1.48 11.28 -5.34
CA LEU A 34 2.10 11.41 -4.02
C LEU A 34 3.61 11.64 -4.13
N PHE A 35 4.30 10.88 -4.98
CA PHE A 35 5.74 11.03 -5.19
C PHE A 35 6.07 12.37 -5.84
N LYS A 36 5.30 12.80 -6.84
CA LYS A 36 5.42 14.13 -7.42
C LYS A 36 5.30 15.23 -6.37
N LYS A 37 4.33 15.13 -5.46
CA LYS A 37 4.12 16.12 -4.40
C LYS A 37 5.35 16.29 -3.48
N TYR A 38 6.09 15.21 -3.25
CA TYR A 38 7.26 15.20 -2.37
C TYR A 38 8.58 15.02 -3.13
N GLU A 39 8.61 15.36 -4.43
CA GLU A 39 9.77 15.16 -5.30
C GLU A 39 11.05 15.84 -4.78
N SER A 40 10.91 16.94 -4.02
CA SER A 40 12.02 17.69 -3.41
C SER A 40 12.56 17.08 -2.11
N SER A 41 11.93 16.03 -1.58
CA SER A 41 12.30 15.39 -0.30
C SER A 41 12.79 13.96 -0.53
N ILE A 42 13.63 13.40 0.34
CA ILE A 42 13.90 11.94 0.31
C ILE A 42 12.60 11.20 0.63
N ILE A 43 12.24 10.24 -0.23
CA ILE A 43 11.01 9.45 -0.09
C ILE A 43 11.39 8.05 0.39
N ILE A 44 10.78 7.60 1.48
CA ILE A 44 10.84 6.21 1.93
C ILE A 44 9.44 5.63 1.93
N VAL A 45 9.26 4.49 1.28
CA VAL A 45 8.01 3.72 1.27
C VAL A 45 8.29 2.32 1.79
N SER A 46 7.63 1.96 2.90
CA SER A 46 7.54 0.57 3.36
C SER A 46 6.34 -0.07 2.68
N TYR A 47 6.56 -1.15 1.94
CA TYR A 47 5.52 -1.82 1.18
C TYR A 47 5.67 -3.35 1.19
N SER A 48 4.59 -4.06 1.46
CA SER A 48 4.59 -5.53 1.50
C SER A 48 4.71 -6.16 0.10
N SER A 49 5.47 -7.24 -0.03
CA SER A 49 5.73 -7.95 -1.29
C SER A 49 4.50 -8.55 -1.95
N ASN A 50 3.40 -8.72 -1.20
CA ASN A 50 2.12 -9.20 -1.71
C ASN A 50 1.11 -8.08 -2.03
N SER A 51 1.52 -6.81 -1.97
CA SER A 51 0.69 -5.65 -2.28
C SER A 51 0.74 -5.26 -3.77
N LEU A 52 -0.17 -4.38 -4.18
CA LEU A 52 -0.23 -3.79 -5.50
C LEU A 52 -0.29 -2.26 -5.39
N PRO A 53 0.52 -1.49 -6.15
CA PRO A 53 1.38 -1.92 -7.26
C PRO A 53 2.55 -2.82 -6.87
N THR A 54 3.03 -3.66 -7.80
CA THR A 54 4.14 -4.59 -7.55
C THR A 54 5.47 -3.86 -7.33
N LEU A 55 6.53 -4.58 -6.94
CA LEU A 55 7.88 -4.00 -6.81
C LEU A 55 8.30 -3.25 -8.07
N ASP A 56 8.24 -3.90 -9.23
CA ASP A 56 8.67 -3.30 -10.50
C ASP A 56 7.83 -2.08 -10.88
N GLU A 57 6.51 -2.15 -10.63
CA GLU A 57 5.61 -1.02 -10.84
C GLU A 57 5.95 0.15 -9.91
N MET A 58 6.23 -0.13 -8.63
CA MET A 58 6.57 0.89 -7.65
C MET A 58 7.91 1.58 -7.97
N VAL A 59 8.93 0.79 -8.35
CA VAL A 59 10.21 1.32 -8.84
C VAL A 59 10.00 2.20 -10.06
N SER A 60 9.19 1.75 -11.03
CA SER A 60 8.88 2.51 -12.24
C SER A 60 8.18 3.84 -11.94
N ILE A 61 7.22 3.84 -11.02
CA ILE A 61 6.51 5.07 -10.61
C ILE A 61 7.46 6.02 -9.87
N LEU A 62 8.24 5.52 -8.89
CA LEU A 62 9.15 6.35 -8.10
C LEU A 62 10.29 6.93 -8.94
N SER A 63 10.82 6.17 -9.89
CA SER A 63 11.92 6.58 -10.78
C SER A 63 11.54 7.72 -11.74
N LYS A 64 10.25 8.02 -11.91
CA LYS A 64 9.81 9.23 -12.66
C LYS A 64 10.11 10.52 -11.91
N HIS A 65 10.18 10.46 -10.58
CA HIS A 65 10.30 11.63 -9.70
C HIS A 65 11.63 11.66 -8.95
N LYS A 66 12.40 10.56 -8.99
CA LYS A 66 13.66 10.39 -8.26
C LYS A 66 14.77 9.88 -9.16
N SER A 67 15.93 10.49 -9.02
CA SER A 67 17.11 10.17 -9.81
C SER A 67 17.72 8.82 -9.43
N HIS A 68 17.64 8.50 -8.14
CA HIS A 68 18.13 7.25 -7.57
C HIS A 68 16.99 6.59 -6.81
N VAL A 69 16.80 5.29 -7.06
CA VAL A 69 15.85 4.44 -6.35
C VAL A 69 16.59 3.19 -5.88
N GLU A 70 16.58 2.97 -4.58
CA GLU A 70 17.08 1.76 -3.95
C GLU A 70 15.91 0.97 -3.34
N VAL A 71 15.99 -0.35 -3.38
CA VAL A 71 14.99 -1.24 -2.78
C VAL A 71 15.69 -2.21 -1.85
N ILE A 72 15.32 -2.17 -0.57
CA ILE A 72 15.89 -3.05 0.46
C ILE A 72 14.80 -4.03 0.89
N PRO A 73 14.90 -5.33 0.55
CA PRO A 73 13.97 -6.34 1.03
C PRO A 73 14.31 -6.75 2.47
N VAL A 74 13.29 -6.85 3.31
CA VAL A 74 13.41 -7.30 4.71
C VAL A 74 12.38 -8.39 4.96
N ASP A 75 12.81 -9.55 5.46
CA ASP A 75 11.87 -10.60 5.87
C ASP A 75 10.98 -10.08 7.01
N TYR A 76 9.67 -10.06 6.78
CA TYR A 76 8.72 -9.48 7.72
C TYR A 76 7.53 -10.41 7.97
N ARG A 77 7.03 -10.40 9.22
CA ARG A 77 5.86 -11.18 9.61
C ARG A 77 4.80 -10.30 10.26
N TYR A 78 3.69 -10.09 9.55
CA TYR A 78 2.55 -9.36 10.07
C TYR A 78 1.80 -10.15 11.15
N SER A 79 1.39 -9.46 12.21
CA SER A 79 0.51 -9.99 13.24
C SER A 79 -0.88 -9.37 13.10
N PHE A 80 -1.83 -10.12 12.54
CA PHE A 80 -3.24 -9.71 12.46
C PHE A 80 -4.15 -10.89 12.82
N GLY A 81 -5.30 -10.58 13.43
CA GLY A 81 -6.26 -11.58 13.87
C GLY A 81 -6.78 -12.41 12.70
N ASN A 82 -6.52 -13.71 12.72
CA ASN A 82 -7.05 -14.65 11.76
C ASN A 82 -8.22 -15.45 12.36
N GLN A 83 -9.10 -15.94 11.50
CA GLN A 83 -10.03 -17.00 11.89
C GLN A 83 -9.22 -18.24 12.27
N GLY A 84 -9.59 -18.95 13.34
CA GLY A 84 -8.77 -20.04 13.91
C GLY A 84 -8.38 -21.14 12.91
N HIS A 85 -9.14 -21.32 11.83
CA HIS A 85 -8.84 -22.27 10.75
C HIS A 85 -7.76 -21.80 9.76
N LYS A 86 -7.27 -20.56 9.84
CA LYS A 86 -6.20 -20.00 8.98
C LYS A 86 -4.86 -19.81 9.71
N VAL A 87 -4.70 -20.45 10.87
CA VAL A 87 -3.44 -20.41 11.63
C VAL A 87 -2.38 -21.19 10.83
N GLY A 88 -1.37 -20.47 10.34
CA GLY A 88 -0.26 -21.05 9.55
C GLY A 88 -0.34 -20.82 8.04
N ASP A 89 -1.50 -20.43 7.51
CA ASP A 89 -1.75 -20.20 6.08
C ASP A 89 -2.51 -18.88 5.85
N ASN A 90 -1.95 -17.78 6.35
CA ASN A 90 -2.56 -16.45 6.29
C ASN A 90 -1.72 -15.44 5.49
N ASN A 91 -0.76 -15.90 4.68
CA ASN A 91 0.13 -15.05 3.87
C ASN A 91 0.75 -13.89 4.67
N ASN A 92 1.05 -14.13 5.96
CA ASN A 92 1.53 -13.09 6.85
C ASN A 92 3.06 -13.01 6.93
N LYS A 93 3.77 -13.99 6.35
CA LYS A 93 5.21 -13.94 6.12
C LYS A 93 5.43 -13.39 4.71
N VAL A 94 6.07 -12.25 4.61
CA VAL A 94 6.30 -11.52 3.36
C VAL A 94 7.72 -10.98 3.34
N GLN A 95 8.12 -10.39 2.21
CA GLN A 95 9.21 -9.42 2.23
C GLN A 95 8.61 -8.03 2.30
N GLU A 96 9.02 -7.25 3.29
CA GLU A 96 8.75 -5.82 3.31
C GLU A 96 9.82 -5.13 2.47
N TYR A 97 9.42 -4.44 1.42
CA TYR A 97 10.31 -3.64 0.59
C TYR A 97 10.37 -2.22 1.13
N LEU A 98 11.58 -1.77 1.45
CA LEU A 98 11.86 -0.36 1.72
C LEU A 98 12.36 0.28 0.43
N PHE A 99 11.48 1.01 -0.26
CA PHE A 99 11.84 1.83 -1.40
C PHE A 99 12.39 3.16 -0.90
N VAL A 100 13.61 3.50 -1.30
CA VAL A 100 14.28 4.75 -0.92
C VAL A 100 14.59 5.52 -2.20
N GLY A 101 13.94 6.69 -2.37
CA GLY A 101 14.13 7.56 -3.52
C GLY A 101 14.72 8.91 -3.11
N TYR A 102 15.86 9.29 -3.70
CA TYR A 102 16.54 10.56 -3.43
C TYR A 102 16.95 11.32 -4.70
#